data_AF-I1BIA5-F1
#
_entry.id   AF-I1BIA5-F1
#
_cell.length_a   1.000
_cell.length_b   1.000
_cell.length_c   1.000
_cell.angle_alpha   90.00
_cell.angle_beta   90.00
_cell.angle_gamma   90.00
#
_symmetry.space_group_name_H-M   'P 1'
#
loop_
_entity.id
_entity.type
_entity.pdbx_description
1 polymer ?
#
loop_
_entity_poly.entity_id
_entity_poly.type
_entity_poly.pdbx_seq_one_letter_code
_entity_poly.pdbx_strand_id
1 'polypeptide(L)'
;MSIISPLPGFQEQLLAQMEQLNMENNNDPRSKANKLLKKQSIRYSLVAQNKGKSDDYDWDFWAGMMCDYDNLNRLSKDLIHYVRFGIPPSIRGMAWQLISRAKNEELVRTYIQLLKEPSPYDKMIQRDLARTFPGHNYFKESDGQGQEGLYNVVRAYSVYDKDVGYCQGLAFIVGPMLLNMPDEEAFCLLVKLMNKYGLRGHFTPEMDGLQLRLYQFDALVQEFLPHVARHLKQQGINSTMYASQWFMTLFAYKFPLNLVFRIYDVMFTEGISTIFKFAIALLKRNQTHILGLEFEHLLDFLKNGLFKEYKDDDRRFVSDACELDIPLKRLGLLEKEHKAQLQKEAAEASMIEELQKTNAELKKQFSELENKTNKLKQEHKDIRTQLQETLHQLNILRDEGVSLTSVVQSLEQSVSTLPKTIETKSNPEFEALCSENANLIGKNSSLEDQLQKAETTLIDMKMRYAQSENEKESLHKRLYELKKLISY
;
A
#
# COMPACT_ATOMS: atom_id res chain seq x y z
N MET A 1 -19.85 -15.41 47.33
CA MET A 1 -20.22 -16.79 47.69
C MET A 1 -19.08 -17.69 47.28
N SER A 2 -18.59 -18.53 48.21
CA SER A 2 -17.57 -19.53 47.92
C SER A 2 -18.11 -20.44 46.81
N ILE A 3 -17.47 -20.42 45.64
CA ILE A 3 -17.73 -21.39 44.58
C ILE A 3 -17.25 -22.71 45.16
N ILE A 4 -18.19 -23.55 45.61
CA ILE A 4 -17.91 -24.92 45.99
C ILE A 4 -17.49 -25.60 44.70
N SER A 5 -16.19 -25.54 44.38
CA SER A 5 -15.59 -26.41 43.39
C SER A 5 -15.91 -27.84 43.83
N PRO A 6 -16.47 -28.70 42.95
CA PRO A 6 -16.65 -30.09 43.31
C PRO A 6 -15.29 -30.66 43.73
N LEU A 7 -15.24 -31.30 44.89
CA LEU A 7 -14.02 -31.98 45.35
C LEU A 7 -13.60 -32.98 44.25
N PRO A 8 -12.33 -32.98 43.82
CA PRO A 8 -11.84 -33.73 42.66
C PRO A 8 -12.23 -35.22 42.59
N GLY A 9 -12.61 -35.86 43.70
CA GLY A 9 -13.01 -37.28 43.71
C GLY A 9 -14.50 -37.58 43.49
N PHE A 10 -15.43 -36.62 43.58
CA PHE A 10 -16.85 -36.96 43.49
C PHE A 10 -17.28 -37.37 42.09
N GLN A 11 -16.91 -36.58 41.09
CA GLN A 11 -17.32 -36.83 39.70
C GLN A 11 -16.70 -38.14 39.19
N GLU A 12 -15.46 -38.43 39.57
CA GLU A 12 -14.79 -39.69 39.27
C GLU A 12 -15.50 -40.88 39.92
N GLN A 13 -15.88 -40.79 41.21
CA GLN A 13 -16.64 -41.84 41.89
C GLN A 13 -18.00 -42.07 41.25
N LEU A 14 -18.70 -41.00 40.89
CA LEU A 14 -20.01 -41.07 40.26
C LEU A 14 -19.90 -41.67 38.84
N LEU A 15 -18.86 -41.31 38.10
CA LEU A 15 -18.57 -41.86 36.77
C LEU A 15 -18.19 -43.33 36.84
N ALA A 16 -17.31 -43.72 37.76
CA ALA A 16 -16.95 -45.12 38.00
C ALA A 16 -18.18 -45.95 38.40
N GLN A 17 -19.03 -45.41 39.28
CA GLN A 17 -20.32 -46.02 39.63
C GLN A 17 -21.22 -46.18 38.39
N MET A 18 -21.27 -45.16 37.51
CA MET A 18 -22.03 -45.22 36.27
C MET A 18 -21.51 -46.27 35.27
N GLU A 19 -20.19 -46.41 35.15
CA GLU A 19 -19.51 -47.33 34.25
C GLU A 19 -19.62 -48.78 34.73
N GLN A 20 -19.42 -49.02 36.03
CA GLN A 20 -19.62 -50.33 36.66
C GLN A 20 -21.06 -50.82 36.43
N LEU A 21 -22.04 -49.96 36.67
CA LEU A 21 -23.46 -50.26 36.44
C LEU A 21 -23.81 -50.37 34.93
N ASN A 22 -22.98 -49.87 34.01
CA ASN A 22 -23.16 -50.09 32.57
C ASN A 22 -22.58 -51.44 32.12
N MET A 23 -21.45 -51.86 32.66
CA MET A 23 -20.87 -53.18 32.36
C MET A 23 -21.78 -54.33 32.80
N GLU A 24 -22.49 -54.17 33.92
CA GLU A 24 -23.45 -55.17 34.43
C GLU A 24 -24.74 -55.29 33.58
N ASN A 25 -25.02 -54.33 32.68
CA ASN A 25 -26.32 -54.18 32.02
C ASN A 25 -26.46 -54.78 30.62
N ASN A 26 -25.38 -55.30 30.00
CA ASN A 26 -25.40 -55.65 28.57
C ASN A 26 -26.14 -56.96 28.19
N ASN A 27 -26.67 -57.76 29.12
CA ASN A 27 -27.23 -59.09 28.78
C ASN A 27 -28.52 -59.55 29.52
N ASP A 28 -29.31 -58.69 30.18
CA ASP A 28 -30.46 -59.15 31.00
C ASP A 28 -31.84 -58.53 30.58
N PRO A 29 -32.91 -59.33 30.35
CA PRO A 29 -34.29 -58.85 30.20
C PRO A 29 -34.84 -58.04 31.41
N ARG A 30 -34.13 -57.98 32.54
CA ARG A 30 -34.37 -57.05 33.67
C ARG A 30 -33.95 -55.60 33.43
N SER A 31 -33.50 -55.25 32.23
CA SER A 31 -32.96 -53.93 31.85
C SER A 31 -33.74 -52.71 32.37
N LYS A 32 -35.08 -52.72 32.38
CA LYS A 32 -35.88 -51.59 32.91
C LYS A 32 -35.75 -51.43 34.43
N ALA A 33 -35.79 -52.53 35.18
CA ALA A 33 -35.64 -52.51 36.64
C ALA A 33 -34.22 -52.10 37.04
N ASN A 34 -33.21 -52.59 36.32
CA ASN A 34 -31.82 -52.21 36.54
C ASN A 34 -31.54 -50.74 36.20
N LYS A 35 -32.14 -50.20 35.12
CA LYS A 35 -32.08 -48.75 34.81
C LYS A 35 -32.74 -47.91 35.91
N LEU A 36 -33.86 -48.35 36.47
CA LEU A 36 -34.53 -47.67 37.59
C LEU A 36 -33.67 -47.67 38.86
N LEU A 37 -33.06 -48.80 39.20
CA LEU A 37 -32.14 -48.90 40.34
C LEU A 37 -30.89 -48.03 40.14
N LYS A 38 -30.31 -48.03 38.93
CA LYS A 38 -29.20 -47.14 38.57
C LYS A 38 -29.58 -45.67 38.77
N LYS A 39 -30.76 -45.27 38.28
CA LYS A 39 -31.28 -43.90 38.44
C LYS A 39 -31.47 -43.52 39.91
N GLN A 40 -32.06 -44.40 40.70
CA GLN A 40 -32.26 -44.16 42.13
C GLN A 40 -30.93 -44.06 42.89
N SER A 41 -29.96 -44.90 42.55
CA SER A 41 -28.63 -44.89 43.16
C SER A 41 -27.88 -43.59 42.86
N ILE A 42 -27.86 -43.16 41.59
CA ILE A 42 -27.26 -41.88 41.18
C ILE A 42 -27.97 -40.71 41.86
N ARG A 43 -29.31 -40.69 41.87
CA ARG A 43 -30.09 -39.65 42.55
C ARG A 43 -29.72 -39.56 44.03
N TYR A 44 -29.63 -40.69 44.73
CA TYR A 44 -29.25 -40.73 46.13
C TYR A 44 -27.87 -40.10 46.35
N SER A 45 -26.88 -40.47 45.53
CA SER A 45 -25.53 -39.87 45.58
C SER A 45 -25.57 -38.35 45.35
N LEU A 46 -26.34 -37.88 44.36
CA LEU A 46 -26.49 -36.45 44.08
C LEU A 46 -27.10 -35.68 45.25
N VAL A 47 -28.22 -36.16 45.79
CA VAL A 47 -28.92 -35.49 46.89
C VAL A 47 -28.07 -35.50 48.16
N ALA A 48 -27.41 -36.63 48.46
CA ALA A 48 -26.59 -36.79 49.65
C ALA A 48 -25.39 -35.83 49.69
N GLN A 49 -24.83 -35.48 48.53
CA GLN A 49 -23.68 -34.59 48.42
C GLN A 49 -24.03 -33.10 48.26
N ASN A 50 -25.27 -32.78 47.90
CA ASN A 50 -25.75 -31.40 47.73
C ASN A 50 -26.68 -30.96 48.87
N LYS A 51 -26.44 -31.44 50.11
CA LYS A 51 -27.23 -31.09 51.30
C LYS A 51 -27.35 -29.56 51.47
N GLY A 52 -28.58 -29.07 51.57
CA GLY A 52 -28.89 -27.63 51.71
C GLY A 52 -29.26 -26.91 50.41
N LYS A 53 -29.15 -27.57 49.24
CA LYS A 53 -29.65 -27.08 47.93
C LYS A 53 -30.56 -28.09 47.24
N SER A 54 -31.19 -28.99 48.01
CA SER A 54 -31.94 -30.12 47.45
C SER A 54 -33.13 -29.68 46.60
N ASP A 55 -33.70 -28.51 46.89
CA ASP A 55 -34.95 -28.04 46.29
C ASP A 55 -34.71 -27.10 45.11
N ASP A 56 -33.45 -26.70 44.87
CA ASP A 56 -33.11 -25.78 43.78
C ASP A 56 -33.07 -26.48 42.42
N TYR A 57 -32.91 -27.81 42.37
CA TYR A 57 -32.71 -28.55 41.13
C TYR A 57 -33.51 -29.84 41.09
N ASP A 58 -33.95 -30.22 39.89
CA ASP A 58 -34.59 -31.50 39.65
C ASP A 58 -33.56 -32.63 39.55
N TRP A 59 -33.25 -33.24 40.69
CA TRP A 59 -32.29 -34.34 40.76
C TRP A 59 -32.78 -35.62 40.06
N ASP A 60 -34.09 -35.79 39.86
CA ASP A 60 -34.63 -36.92 39.09
C ASP A 60 -34.30 -36.78 37.61
N PHE A 61 -34.42 -35.57 37.09
CA PHE A 61 -34.03 -35.25 35.72
C PHE A 61 -32.53 -35.50 35.52
N TRP A 62 -31.68 -34.88 36.34
CA TRP A 62 -30.23 -35.00 36.19
C TRP A 62 -29.73 -36.44 36.37
N ALA A 63 -30.29 -37.21 37.32
CA ALA A 63 -30.00 -38.63 37.45
C ALA A 63 -30.45 -39.43 36.21
N GLY A 64 -31.62 -39.14 35.67
CA GLY A 64 -32.11 -39.76 34.43
C GLY A 64 -31.21 -39.47 33.23
N MET A 65 -30.81 -38.21 33.07
CA MET A 65 -29.90 -37.76 32.01
C MET A 65 -28.58 -38.52 32.04
N MET A 66 -28.00 -38.70 33.24
CA MET A 66 -26.77 -39.45 33.41
C MET A 66 -26.96 -40.95 33.21
N CYS A 67 -28.11 -41.52 33.58
CA CYS A 67 -28.36 -42.95 33.35
C CYS A 67 -28.43 -43.34 31.88
N ASP A 68 -29.04 -42.51 31.04
CA ASP A 68 -29.35 -42.83 29.65
C ASP A 68 -28.66 -41.86 28.67
N TYR A 69 -27.39 -41.55 28.97
CA TYR A 69 -26.69 -40.47 28.27
C TYR A 69 -26.44 -40.77 26.78
N ASP A 70 -26.30 -42.05 26.41
CA ASP A 70 -26.09 -42.48 25.01
C ASP A 70 -27.30 -42.12 24.12
N ASN A 71 -28.51 -42.13 24.70
CA ASN A 71 -29.76 -41.80 24.02
C ASN A 71 -30.17 -40.33 24.18
N LEU A 72 -29.30 -39.48 24.75
CA LEU A 72 -29.61 -38.06 24.93
C LEU A 72 -29.85 -37.35 23.60
N ASN A 73 -31.08 -36.89 23.41
CA ASN A 73 -31.43 -35.93 22.39
C ASN A 73 -31.10 -34.51 22.91
N ARG A 74 -30.04 -33.91 22.37
CA ARG A 74 -29.60 -32.54 22.72
C ARG A 74 -30.66 -31.47 22.45
N LEU A 75 -31.57 -31.75 21.51
CA LEU A 75 -32.66 -30.86 21.12
C LEU A 75 -33.96 -31.15 21.88
N SER A 76 -33.92 -32.03 22.89
CA SER A 76 -35.09 -32.27 23.74
C SER A 76 -35.45 -31.00 24.50
N LYS A 77 -36.75 -30.67 24.50
CA LYS A 77 -37.27 -29.48 25.18
C LYS A 77 -36.95 -29.50 26.67
N ASP A 78 -37.03 -30.69 27.28
CA ASP A 78 -36.74 -30.89 28.70
C ASP A 78 -35.28 -30.56 29.01
N LEU A 79 -34.32 -31.12 28.26
CA LEU A 79 -32.90 -30.81 28.47
C LEU A 79 -32.60 -29.33 28.33
N ILE A 80 -33.13 -28.69 27.27
CA ILE A 80 -32.96 -27.25 27.05
C ILE A 80 -33.54 -26.47 28.23
N HIS A 81 -34.73 -26.85 28.73
CA HIS A 81 -35.36 -26.21 29.87
C HIS A 81 -34.50 -26.28 31.14
N TYR A 82 -34.05 -27.48 31.54
CA TYR A 82 -33.25 -27.66 32.75
C TYR A 82 -31.86 -27.02 32.63
N VAL A 83 -31.24 -27.03 31.45
CA VAL A 83 -29.96 -26.36 31.21
C VAL A 83 -30.08 -24.84 31.29
N ARG A 84 -31.14 -24.27 30.70
CA ARG A 84 -31.46 -22.84 30.81
C ARG A 84 -31.79 -22.41 32.23
N PHE A 85 -32.41 -23.29 33.01
CA PHE A 85 -32.66 -23.05 34.43
C PHE A 85 -31.37 -23.08 35.25
N GLY A 86 -30.48 -24.04 35.03
CA GLY A 86 -29.27 -24.18 35.83
C GLY A 86 -28.70 -25.60 35.82
N ILE A 87 -27.45 -25.78 35.38
CA ILE A 87 -26.74 -27.04 35.67
C ILE A 87 -26.19 -26.97 37.10
N PRO A 88 -26.49 -27.94 37.98
CA PRO A 88 -25.95 -27.97 39.33
C PRO A 88 -24.41 -27.98 39.30
N PRO A 89 -23.73 -27.13 40.11
CA PRO A 89 -22.27 -27.03 40.07
C PRO A 89 -21.52 -28.34 40.27
N SER A 90 -22.05 -29.24 41.10
CA SER A 90 -21.42 -30.52 41.43
C SER A 90 -21.31 -31.47 40.24
N ILE A 91 -22.22 -31.37 39.26
CA ILE A 91 -22.25 -32.24 38.08
C ILE A 91 -21.89 -31.52 36.79
N ARG A 92 -21.53 -30.22 36.85
CA ARG A 92 -21.40 -29.39 35.65
C ARG A 92 -20.38 -29.93 34.65
N GLY A 93 -19.19 -30.32 35.11
CA GLY A 93 -18.15 -30.85 34.23
C GLY A 93 -18.61 -32.11 33.50
N MET A 94 -19.16 -33.07 34.24
CA MET A 94 -19.73 -34.28 33.67
C MET A 94 -20.90 -33.97 32.71
N ALA A 95 -21.80 -33.06 33.06
CA ALA A 95 -22.89 -32.66 32.17
C ALA A 95 -22.36 -32.06 30.86
N TRP A 96 -21.33 -31.21 30.90
CA TRP A 96 -20.65 -30.70 29.70
C TRP A 96 -20.03 -31.81 28.87
N GLN A 97 -19.35 -32.78 29.49
CA GLN A 97 -18.78 -33.94 28.80
C GLN A 97 -19.85 -34.77 28.09
N LEU A 98 -20.95 -35.09 28.78
CA LEU A 98 -22.05 -35.90 28.26
C LEU A 98 -22.82 -35.17 27.15
N ILE A 99 -23.23 -33.92 27.41
CA ILE A 99 -23.96 -33.09 26.45
C ILE A 99 -23.10 -32.89 25.20
N SER A 100 -21.82 -32.53 25.33
CA SER A 100 -20.94 -32.30 24.18
C SER A 100 -20.45 -33.59 23.52
N ARG A 101 -20.60 -34.75 24.17
CA ARG A 101 -19.97 -36.03 23.80
C ARG A 101 -18.47 -35.83 23.55
N ALA A 102 -17.80 -35.21 24.51
CA ALA A 102 -16.38 -34.87 24.42
C ALA A 102 -15.47 -36.02 24.89
N LYS A 103 -15.91 -36.83 25.87
CA LYS A 103 -15.17 -38.00 26.36
C LYS A 103 -14.74 -38.90 25.18
N ASN A 104 -13.42 -39.08 25.04
CA ASN A 104 -12.81 -39.86 23.99
C ASN A 104 -11.47 -40.43 24.48
N GLU A 105 -11.41 -41.75 24.69
CA GLU A 105 -10.20 -42.42 25.20
C GLU A 105 -8.99 -42.28 24.28
N GLU A 106 -9.20 -42.21 22.96
CA GLU A 106 -8.11 -42.00 22.01
C GLU A 106 -7.48 -40.62 22.18
N LEU A 107 -8.31 -39.58 22.32
CA LEU A 107 -7.82 -38.22 22.58
C LEU A 107 -7.11 -38.10 23.93
N VAL A 108 -7.56 -38.83 24.96
CA VAL A 108 -6.85 -38.89 26.25
C VAL A 108 -5.45 -39.51 26.07
N ARG A 109 -5.33 -40.59 25.31
CA ARG A 109 -4.01 -41.19 24.99
C ARG A 109 -3.13 -40.22 24.21
N THR A 110 -3.71 -39.52 23.22
CA THR A 110 -2.99 -38.49 22.46
C THR A 110 -2.54 -37.35 23.36
N TYR A 111 -3.38 -36.87 24.28
CA TYR A 111 -3.02 -35.84 25.26
C TYR A 111 -1.77 -36.24 26.06
N ILE A 112 -1.76 -37.45 26.63
CA ILE A 112 -0.62 -37.97 27.40
C ILE A 112 0.67 -38.05 26.55
N GLN A 113 0.55 -38.35 25.25
CA GLN A 113 1.68 -38.35 24.33
C GLN A 113 2.18 -36.92 24.05
N LEU A 114 1.27 -35.99 23.76
CA LEU A 114 1.57 -34.59 23.46
C LEU A 114 2.26 -33.86 24.61
N LEU A 115 1.95 -34.20 25.86
CA LEU A 115 2.63 -33.63 27.02
C LEU A 115 4.15 -33.89 27.00
N LYS A 116 4.59 -34.97 26.35
CA LYS A 116 6.02 -35.33 26.22
C LYS A 116 6.72 -34.60 25.06
N GLU A 117 5.97 -34.03 24.13
CA GLU A 117 6.53 -33.30 22.99
C GLU A 117 6.87 -31.86 23.38
N PRO A 118 7.95 -31.26 22.83
CA PRO A 118 8.26 -29.85 23.05
C PRO A 118 7.25 -28.94 22.31
N SER A 119 6.88 -27.81 22.92
CA SER A 119 6.05 -26.79 22.23
C SER A 119 6.89 -25.55 21.92
N PRO A 120 6.85 -25.02 20.68
CA PRO A 120 7.52 -23.76 20.37
C PRO A 120 6.89 -22.55 21.08
N TYR A 121 5.71 -22.74 21.70
CA TYR A 121 4.92 -21.67 22.32
C TYR A 121 5.07 -21.58 23.84
N ASP A 122 5.92 -22.40 24.47
CA ASP A 122 6.05 -22.49 25.93
C ASP A 122 6.20 -21.13 26.62
N LYS A 123 7.08 -20.25 26.10
CA LYS A 123 7.29 -18.88 26.63
C LYS A 123 6.04 -18.01 26.53
N MET A 124 5.30 -18.12 25.43
CA MET A 124 4.10 -17.32 25.19
C MET A 124 2.95 -17.79 26.09
N ILE A 125 2.83 -19.11 26.27
CA ILE A 125 1.88 -19.74 27.19
C ILE A 125 2.15 -19.25 28.61
N GLN A 126 3.38 -19.39 29.12
CA GLN A 126 3.74 -18.97 30.49
C GLN A 126 3.37 -17.51 30.78
N ARG A 127 3.59 -16.60 29.81
CA ARG A 127 3.22 -15.19 29.96
C ARG A 127 1.70 -14.99 30.04
N ASP A 128 0.92 -15.72 29.26
CA ASP A 128 -0.55 -15.59 29.27
C ASP A 128 -1.15 -16.19 30.55
N LEU A 129 -0.57 -17.29 31.04
CA LEU A 129 -0.96 -17.96 32.28
C LEU A 129 -0.88 -17.06 33.51
N ALA A 130 0.19 -16.28 33.64
CA ALA A 130 0.41 -15.35 34.77
C ALA A 130 -0.71 -14.30 34.93
N ARG A 131 -1.46 -14.01 33.86
CA ARG A 131 -2.58 -13.05 33.86
C ARG A 131 -3.96 -13.72 33.70
N THR A 132 -4.02 -15.05 33.66
CA THR A 132 -5.26 -15.81 33.51
C THR A 132 -5.84 -16.13 34.88
N PHE A 133 -6.96 -15.49 35.23
CA PHE A 133 -7.62 -15.58 36.55
C PHE A 133 -6.70 -15.39 37.78
N PRO A 134 -5.84 -14.35 37.83
CA PRO A 134 -4.80 -14.21 38.84
C PRO A 134 -5.35 -14.08 40.28
N GLY A 135 -6.59 -13.60 40.44
CA GLY A 135 -7.24 -13.49 41.75
C GLY A 135 -8.02 -14.73 42.18
N HIS A 136 -8.10 -15.78 41.36
CA HIS A 136 -8.89 -16.97 41.67
C HIS A 136 -8.06 -17.97 42.48
N ASN A 137 -8.63 -18.50 43.57
CA ASN A 137 -7.89 -19.37 44.51
C ASN A 137 -7.22 -20.59 43.86
N TYR A 138 -7.84 -21.17 42.84
CA TYR A 138 -7.29 -22.33 42.13
C TYR A 138 -6.14 -21.98 41.15
N PHE A 139 -6.08 -20.73 40.67
CA PHE A 139 -5.13 -20.29 39.63
C PHE A 139 -4.10 -19.27 40.12
N LYS A 140 -4.20 -18.78 41.36
CA LYS A 140 -3.33 -17.71 41.87
C LYS A 140 -1.89 -18.15 42.16
N GLU A 141 -1.66 -19.44 42.39
CA GLU A 141 -0.34 -19.99 42.72
C GLU A 141 0.36 -20.43 41.43
N SER A 142 1.51 -19.82 41.10
CA SER A 142 2.23 -20.02 39.84
C SER A 142 2.60 -21.48 39.56
N ASP A 143 2.95 -22.23 40.61
CA ASP A 143 3.29 -23.65 40.55
C ASP A 143 2.16 -24.53 41.13
N GLY A 144 0.95 -23.97 41.26
CA GLY A 144 -0.21 -24.68 41.75
C GLY A 144 -0.86 -25.56 40.67
N GLN A 145 -1.62 -26.56 41.12
CA GLN A 145 -2.30 -27.52 40.25
C GLN A 145 -3.13 -26.86 39.13
N GLY A 146 -3.78 -25.72 39.41
CA GLY A 146 -4.57 -25.02 38.40
C GLY A 146 -3.75 -24.38 37.29
N GLN A 147 -2.58 -23.80 37.60
CA GLN A 147 -1.67 -23.24 36.60
C GLN A 147 -1.00 -24.34 35.78
N GLU A 148 -0.61 -25.44 36.43
CA GLU A 148 -0.10 -26.63 35.76
C GLU A 148 -1.13 -27.24 34.79
N GLY A 149 -2.39 -27.41 35.23
CA GLY A 149 -3.47 -27.89 34.37
C GLY A 149 -3.73 -26.96 33.19
N LEU A 150 -3.75 -25.63 33.41
CA LEU A 150 -3.89 -24.66 32.32
C LEU A 150 -2.75 -24.79 31.31
N TYR A 151 -1.50 -24.86 31.81
CA TYR A 151 -0.30 -25.03 31.00
C TYR A 151 -0.39 -26.30 30.16
N ASN A 152 -0.65 -27.44 30.79
CA ASN A 152 -0.66 -28.76 30.14
C ASN A 152 -1.70 -28.82 29.02
N VAL A 153 -2.93 -28.35 29.27
CA VAL A 153 -4.02 -28.40 28.27
C VAL A 153 -3.72 -27.51 27.07
N VAL A 154 -3.38 -26.23 27.28
CA VAL A 154 -3.16 -25.30 26.15
C VAL A 154 -1.87 -25.61 25.41
N ARG A 155 -0.84 -26.12 26.10
CA ARG A 155 0.40 -26.59 25.49
C ARG A 155 0.16 -27.81 24.62
N ALA A 156 -0.54 -28.82 25.13
CA ALA A 156 -0.90 -30.00 24.34
C ALA A 156 -1.73 -29.60 23.11
N TYR A 157 -2.70 -28.69 23.26
CA TYR A 157 -3.49 -28.19 22.13
C TYR A 157 -2.62 -27.48 21.08
N SER A 158 -1.64 -26.68 21.52
CA SER A 158 -0.73 -25.96 20.60
C SER A 158 0.11 -26.86 19.70
N VAL A 159 0.38 -28.09 20.15
CA VAL A 159 1.11 -29.10 19.38
C VAL A 159 0.15 -29.97 18.56
N TYR A 160 -1.05 -30.22 19.09
CA TYR A 160 -2.11 -30.97 18.43
C TYR A 160 -2.59 -30.31 17.14
N ASP A 161 -2.89 -29.00 17.18
CA ASP A 161 -3.41 -28.23 16.05
C ASP A 161 -2.39 -27.17 15.61
N LYS A 162 -1.46 -27.56 14.75
CA LYS A 162 -0.30 -26.73 14.36
C LYS A 162 -0.66 -25.47 13.57
N ASP A 163 -1.79 -25.46 12.85
CA ASP A 163 -2.18 -24.26 12.09
C ASP A 163 -2.67 -23.16 13.03
N VAL A 164 -3.27 -23.54 14.17
CA VAL A 164 -3.65 -22.59 15.24
C VAL A 164 -2.45 -22.33 16.15
N GLY A 165 -1.73 -23.38 16.52
CA GLY A 165 -0.69 -23.32 17.54
C GLY A 165 -1.24 -22.82 18.87
N TYR A 166 -0.56 -21.84 19.46
CA TYR A 166 -1.08 -21.12 20.61
C TYR A 166 -1.43 -19.68 20.22
N CYS A 167 -2.64 -19.23 20.56
CA CYS A 167 -3.06 -17.86 20.42
C CYS A 167 -3.54 -17.33 21.78
N GLN A 168 -3.19 -16.07 22.07
CA GLN A 168 -3.52 -15.41 23.33
C GLN A 168 -5.02 -15.43 23.59
N GLY A 169 -5.40 -15.77 24.83
CA GLY A 169 -6.80 -15.86 25.23
C GLY A 169 -7.32 -17.30 25.30
N LEU A 170 -6.63 -18.27 24.70
CA LEU A 170 -7.04 -19.68 24.75
C LEU A 170 -7.09 -20.22 26.19
N ALA A 171 -6.16 -19.79 27.05
CA ALA A 171 -6.15 -20.19 28.47
C ALA A 171 -7.41 -19.74 29.22
N PHE A 172 -8.03 -18.62 28.83
CA PHE A 172 -9.28 -18.16 29.44
C PHE A 172 -10.47 -19.05 29.08
N ILE A 173 -10.43 -19.76 27.94
CA ILE A 173 -11.46 -20.75 27.59
C ILE A 173 -11.31 -22.01 28.45
N VAL A 174 -10.07 -22.43 28.71
CA VAL A 174 -9.74 -23.65 29.44
C VAL A 174 -9.99 -23.51 30.95
N GLY A 175 -9.73 -22.33 31.53
CA GLY A 175 -9.89 -22.13 32.98
C GLY A 175 -11.27 -22.53 33.51
N PRO A 176 -12.40 -22.08 32.91
CA PRO A 176 -13.73 -22.54 33.30
C PRO A 176 -13.92 -24.06 33.22
N MET A 177 -13.27 -24.74 32.29
CA MET A 177 -13.31 -26.21 32.18
C MET A 177 -12.58 -26.85 33.36
N LEU A 178 -11.33 -26.45 33.63
CA LEU A 178 -10.52 -26.99 34.72
C LEU A 178 -11.10 -26.76 36.12
N LEU A 179 -11.98 -25.78 36.29
CA LEU A 179 -12.73 -25.58 37.54
C LEU A 179 -13.85 -26.61 37.74
N ASN A 180 -14.21 -27.36 36.69
CA ASN A 180 -15.35 -28.27 36.70
C ASN A 180 -14.98 -29.71 36.30
N MET A 181 -13.78 -29.99 35.75
CA MET A 181 -13.31 -31.31 35.32
C MET A 181 -11.76 -31.42 35.32
N PRO A 182 -11.19 -32.64 35.29
CA PRO A 182 -9.76 -32.88 35.11
C PRO A 182 -9.19 -32.37 33.77
N ASP A 183 -7.86 -32.29 33.66
CA ASP A 183 -7.19 -31.69 32.50
C ASP A 183 -7.30 -32.54 31.23
N GLU A 184 -7.30 -33.87 31.31
CA GLU A 184 -7.49 -34.73 30.14
C GLU A 184 -8.89 -34.56 29.53
N GLU A 185 -9.90 -34.42 30.40
CA GLU A 185 -11.28 -34.17 30.00
C GLU A 185 -11.45 -32.76 29.41
N ALA A 186 -10.81 -31.76 30.02
CA ALA A 186 -10.79 -30.39 29.52
C ALA A 186 -10.13 -30.30 28.15
N PHE A 187 -9.03 -31.04 27.91
CA PHE A 187 -8.39 -31.14 26.60
C PHE A 187 -9.35 -31.73 25.55
N CYS A 188 -10.03 -32.84 25.87
CA CYS A 188 -11.01 -33.44 24.95
C CYS A 188 -12.15 -32.47 24.61
N LEU A 189 -12.64 -31.73 25.60
CA LEU A 189 -13.69 -30.72 25.41
C LEU A 189 -13.20 -29.53 24.60
N LEU A 190 -11.96 -29.08 24.80
CA LEU A 190 -11.34 -28.03 24.01
C LEU A 190 -11.24 -28.42 22.54
N VAL A 191 -10.73 -29.62 22.23
CA VAL A 191 -10.67 -30.15 20.85
C VAL A 191 -12.07 -30.18 20.24
N LYS A 192 -13.08 -30.58 21.01
CA LYS A 192 -14.48 -30.57 20.56
C LYS A 192 -14.99 -29.17 20.26
N LEU A 193 -14.69 -28.21 21.12
CA LEU A 193 -15.10 -26.81 21.00
C LEU A 193 -14.50 -26.17 19.75
N MET A 194 -13.21 -26.40 19.52
CA MET A 194 -12.50 -25.86 18.37
C MET A 194 -13.07 -26.41 17.06
N ASN A 195 -13.28 -27.73 16.99
CA ASN A 195 -13.70 -28.39 15.75
C ASN A 195 -15.22 -28.35 15.52
N LYS A 196 -16.03 -28.85 16.47
CA LYS A 196 -17.49 -29.02 16.25
C LYS A 196 -18.30 -27.77 16.53
N TYR A 197 -17.85 -26.91 17.43
CA TYR A 197 -18.53 -25.65 17.73
C TYR A 197 -17.98 -24.47 16.91
N GLY A 198 -16.95 -24.72 16.08
CA GLY A 198 -16.44 -23.72 15.13
C GLY A 198 -15.69 -22.57 15.80
N LEU A 199 -15.03 -22.83 16.93
CA LEU A 199 -14.22 -21.84 17.62
C LEU A 199 -12.80 -21.72 17.03
N ARG A 200 -12.31 -22.76 16.33
CA ARG A 200 -10.96 -22.81 15.75
C ARG A 200 -10.59 -21.56 14.93
N GLY A 201 -11.47 -21.10 14.04
CA GLY A 201 -11.22 -19.95 13.17
C GLY A 201 -11.09 -18.59 13.89
N HIS A 202 -11.31 -18.54 15.20
CA HIS A 202 -11.03 -17.33 15.99
C HIS A 202 -9.52 -17.18 16.25
N PHE A 203 -8.79 -18.30 16.20
CA PHE A 203 -7.39 -18.39 16.63
C PHE A 203 -6.42 -18.74 15.49
N THR A 204 -6.92 -18.92 14.26
CA THR A 204 -6.10 -19.00 13.05
C THR A 204 -5.32 -17.69 12.85
N PRO A 205 -4.16 -17.70 12.17
CA PRO A 205 -3.34 -16.50 11.95
C PRO A 205 -4.12 -15.34 11.31
N GLU A 206 -5.03 -15.65 10.39
CA GLU A 206 -5.88 -14.69 9.69
C GLU A 206 -7.08 -14.23 10.52
N MET A 207 -7.41 -14.94 11.61
CA MET A 207 -8.58 -14.71 12.47
C MET A 207 -9.89 -14.59 11.69
N ASP A 208 -10.02 -15.34 10.60
CA ASP A 208 -11.13 -15.30 9.65
C ASP A 208 -12.48 -15.58 10.31
N GLY A 209 -12.50 -16.54 11.24
CA GLY A 209 -13.67 -16.86 12.05
C GLY A 209 -14.06 -15.73 13.00
N LEU A 210 -13.10 -15.06 13.64
CA LEU A 210 -13.37 -13.92 14.54
C LEU A 210 -13.95 -12.74 13.75
N GLN A 211 -13.34 -12.39 12.61
CA GLN A 211 -13.83 -11.31 11.74
C GLN A 211 -15.26 -11.58 11.28
N LEU A 212 -15.55 -12.82 10.87
CA LEU A 212 -16.92 -13.25 10.55
C LEU A 212 -17.88 -13.10 11.74
N ARG A 213 -17.48 -13.48 12.96
CA ARG A 213 -18.34 -13.31 14.14
C ARG A 213 -18.59 -11.84 14.44
N LEU A 214 -17.60 -10.96 14.34
CA LEU A 214 -17.78 -9.53 14.57
C LEU A 214 -18.71 -8.91 13.53
N TYR A 215 -18.58 -9.28 12.26
CA TYR A 215 -19.52 -8.86 11.21
C TYR A 215 -20.96 -9.32 11.50
N GLN A 216 -21.14 -10.60 11.83
CA GLN A 216 -22.44 -11.15 12.19
C GLN A 216 -23.02 -10.43 13.41
N PHE A 217 -22.19 -10.13 14.40
CA PHE A 217 -22.60 -9.41 15.60
C PHE A 217 -23.04 -7.98 15.28
N ASP A 218 -22.29 -7.23 14.49
CA ASP A 218 -22.67 -5.86 14.10
C ASP A 218 -24.00 -5.82 13.34
N ALA A 219 -24.21 -6.76 12.41
CA ALA A 219 -25.47 -6.90 11.70
C ALA A 219 -26.64 -7.21 12.66
N LEU A 220 -26.42 -8.10 13.64
CA LEU A 220 -27.42 -8.43 14.65
C LEU A 220 -27.69 -7.25 15.62
N VAL A 221 -26.67 -6.47 16.00
CA VAL A 221 -26.86 -5.25 16.79
C VAL A 221 -27.70 -4.25 16.01
N GLN A 222 -27.48 -4.12 14.71
CA GLN A 222 -28.29 -3.26 13.85
C GLN A 222 -29.75 -3.74 13.73
N GLU A 223 -29.97 -5.06 13.68
CA GLU A 223 -31.30 -5.68 13.58
C GLU A 223 -32.09 -5.59 14.89
N PHE A 224 -31.47 -5.96 16.02
CA PHE A 224 -32.15 -6.04 17.32
C PHE A 224 -32.11 -4.73 18.12
N LEU A 225 -31.08 -3.90 17.93
CA LEU A 225 -30.81 -2.70 18.73
C LEU A 225 -30.41 -1.49 17.82
N PRO A 226 -31.27 -1.09 16.86
CA PRO A 226 -30.91 -0.10 15.82
C PRO A 226 -30.50 1.27 16.38
N HIS A 227 -31.06 1.68 17.54
CA HIS A 227 -30.68 2.92 18.21
C HIS A 227 -29.27 2.84 18.80
N VAL A 228 -28.91 1.71 19.42
CA VAL A 228 -27.56 1.47 19.94
C VAL A 228 -26.57 1.41 18.79
N ALA A 229 -26.88 0.67 17.71
CA ALA A 229 -26.04 0.59 16.53
C ALA A 229 -25.71 1.97 15.94
N ARG A 230 -26.73 2.84 15.80
CA ARG A 230 -26.56 4.20 15.30
C ARG A 230 -25.70 5.04 16.24
N HIS A 231 -25.94 4.96 17.55
CA HIS A 231 -25.17 5.69 18.56
C HIS A 231 -23.69 5.28 18.55
N LEU A 232 -23.41 3.97 18.54
CA LEU A 232 -22.03 3.46 18.44
C LEU A 232 -21.33 3.98 17.18
N LYS A 233 -22.02 3.98 16.03
CA LYS A 233 -21.49 4.52 14.77
C LYS A 233 -21.24 6.04 14.85
N GLN A 234 -22.14 6.80 15.47
CA GLN A 234 -21.97 8.24 15.68
C GLN A 234 -20.77 8.56 16.59
N GLN A 235 -20.55 7.74 17.62
CA GLN A 235 -19.40 7.85 18.51
C GLN A 235 -18.12 7.26 17.90
N GLY A 236 -18.15 6.66 16.70
CA GLY A 236 -16.98 6.05 16.07
C GLY A 236 -16.49 4.76 16.75
N ILE A 237 -17.36 4.07 17.49
CA ILE A 237 -17.02 2.83 18.20
C ILE A 237 -17.33 1.63 17.31
N ASN A 238 -16.30 0.84 17.00
CA ASN A 238 -16.42 -0.42 16.28
C ASN A 238 -16.45 -1.61 17.25
N SER A 239 -17.16 -2.69 16.90
CA SER A 239 -17.23 -3.92 17.70
C SER A 239 -15.87 -4.52 18.02
N THR A 240 -14.91 -4.44 17.10
CA THR A 240 -13.52 -4.90 17.29
C THR A 240 -12.86 -4.29 18.54
N MET A 241 -13.27 -3.08 18.95
CA MET A 241 -12.71 -2.37 20.10
C MET A 241 -13.13 -2.95 21.46
N TYR A 242 -14.26 -3.66 21.54
CA TYR A 242 -14.82 -4.14 22.81
C TYR A 242 -15.27 -5.60 22.79
N ALA A 243 -15.79 -6.10 21.66
CA ALA A 243 -16.40 -7.43 21.56
C ALA A 243 -15.40 -8.53 21.18
N SER A 244 -14.23 -8.22 20.61
CA SER A 244 -13.22 -9.21 20.21
C SER A 244 -12.89 -10.19 21.35
N GLN A 245 -12.71 -9.67 22.57
CA GLN A 245 -12.43 -10.48 23.75
C GLN A 245 -13.60 -11.37 24.16
N TRP A 246 -14.85 -10.94 23.93
CA TRP A 246 -16.03 -11.73 24.25
C TRP A 246 -16.08 -13.02 23.44
N PHE A 247 -15.87 -12.91 22.12
CA PHE A 247 -15.84 -14.06 21.21
C PHE A 247 -14.59 -14.92 21.41
N MET A 248 -13.41 -14.29 21.56
CA MET A 248 -12.15 -15.01 21.76
C MET A 248 -12.08 -15.77 23.08
N THR A 249 -12.64 -15.23 24.17
CA THR A 249 -12.49 -15.84 25.50
C THR A 249 -13.77 -16.45 26.03
N LEU A 250 -14.83 -16.50 25.22
CA LEU A 250 -16.19 -16.87 25.65
C LEU A 250 -16.60 -16.08 26.91
N PHE A 251 -16.32 -14.77 26.89
CA PHE A 251 -16.51 -13.80 27.98
C PHE A 251 -15.64 -13.99 29.23
N ALA A 252 -14.83 -15.05 29.31
CA ALA A 252 -14.12 -15.43 30.52
C ALA A 252 -12.98 -14.48 30.94
N TYR A 253 -12.59 -13.53 30.08
CA TYR A 253 -11.52 -12.57 30.39
C TYR A 253 -11.86 -11.60 31.54
N LYS A 254 -13.08 -11.04 31.56
CA LYS A 254 -13.50 -9.99 32.52
C LYS A 254 -14.77 -10.34 33.29
N PHE A 255 -15.57 -11.27 32.78
CA PHE A 255 -16.88 -11.55 33.37
C PHE A 255 -16.72 -12.42 34.62
N PRO A 256 -17.60 -12.25 35.62
CA PRO A 256 -17.71 -13.16 36.75
C PRO A 256 -17.91 -14.62 36.28
N LEU A 257 -17.17 -15.56 36.88
CA LEU A 257 -17.18 -16.98 36.47
C LEU A 257 -18.56 -17.64 36.55
N ASN A 258 -19.43 -17.20 37.48
CA ASN A 258 -20.80 -17.70 37.54
C ASN A 258 -21.56 -17.43 36.24
N LEU A 259 -21.42 -16.22 35.65
CA LEU A 259 -22.04 -15.90 34.36
C LEU A 259 -21.39 -16.69 33.22
N VAL A 260 -20.06 -16.83 33.24
CA VAL A 260 -19.32 -17.60 32.23
C VAL A 260 -19.78 -19.06 32.21
N PHE A 261 -19.97 -19.69 33.38
CA PHE A 261 -20.50 -21.05 33.45
C PHE A 261 -21.89 -21.16 32.82
N ARG A 262 -22.77 -20.18 33.04
CA ARG A 262 -24.10 -20.18 32.41
C ARG A 262 -24.01 -20.05 30.88
N ILE A 263 -23.05 -19.30 30.36
CA ILE A 263 -22.80 -19.22 28.91
C ILE A 263 -22.40 -20.60 28.37
N TYR A 264 -21.50 -21.30 29.05
CA TYR A 264 -21.05 -22.64 28.66
C TYR A 264 -22.18 -23.66 28.70
N ASP A 265 -22.98 -23.65 29.78
CA ASP A 265 -24.13 -24.54 29.96
C ASP A 265 -25.06 -24.49 28.72
N VAL A 266 -25.43 -23.30 28.27
CA VAL A 266 -26.32 -23.10 27.12
C VAL A 266 -25.59 -23.30 25.79
N MET A 267 -24.31 -22.93 25.69
CA MET A 267 -23.54 -23.07 24.43
C MET A 267 -23.32 -24.54 24.05
N PHE A 268 -23.07 -25.44 25.00
CA PHE A 268 -22.90 -26.86 24.69
C PHE A 268 -24.20 -27.56 24.25
N THR A 269 -25.36 -27.01 24.61
CA THR A 269 -26.68 -27.54 24.17
C THR A 269 -27.17 -26.89 22.88
N GLU A 270 -27.16 -25.56 22.82
CA GLU A 270 -27.77 -24.77 21.72
C GLU A 270 -26.75 -24.31 20.66
N GLY A 271 -25.45 -24.51 20.90
CA GLY A 271 -24.37 -24.22 19.95
C GLY A 271 -23.86 -22.78 19.98
N ILE A 272 -23.03 -22.44 18.99
CA ILE A 272 -22.27 -21.17 18.95
C ILE A 272 -23.17 -19.92 18.81
N SER A 273 -24.39 -20.08 18.28
CA SER A 273 -25.37 -18.99 18.16
C SER A 273 -25.66 -18.31 19.51
N THR A 274 -25.55 -19.06 20.60
CA THR A 274 -25.73 -18.61 21.97
C THR A 274 -24.79 -17.47 22.37
N ILE A 275 -23.58 -17.43 21.83
CA ILE A 275 -22.62 -16.34 22.13
C ILE A 275 -23.19 -14.99 21.67
N PHE A 276 -23.81 -14.96 20.49
CA PHE A 276 -24.48 -13.76 19.97
C PHE A 276 -25.68 -13.38 20.83
N LYS A 277 -26.49 -14.35 21.25
CA LYS A 277 -27.64 -14.10 22.14
C LYS A 277 -27.20 -13.41 23.43
N PHE A 278 -26.15 -13.92 24.09
CA PHE A 278 -25.62 -13.28 25.30
C PHE A 278 -25.02 -11.90 25.03
N ALA A 279 -24.28 -11.72 23.93
CA ALA A 279 -23.72 -10.42 23.56
C ALA A 279 -24.82 -9.36 23.34
N ILE A 280 -25.88 -9.71 22.60
CA ILE A 280 -27.03 -8.81 22.36
C ILE A 280 -27.83 -8.57 23.64
N ALA A 281 -28.03 -9.59 24.49
CA ALA A 281 -28.72 -9.43 25.77
C ALA A 281 -27.99 -8.47 26.72
N LEU A 282 -26.66 -8.47 26.73
CA LEU A 282 -25.84 -7.50 27.47
C LEU A 282 -26.10 -6.08 27.00
N LEU A 283 -26.08 -5.85 25.68
CA LEU A 283 -26.34 -4.52 25.12
C LEU A 283 -27.79 -4.07 25.33
N LYS A 284 -28.75 -4.97 25.13
CA LYS A 284 -30.19 -4.70 25.29
C LYS A 284 -30.53 -4.27 26.72
N ARG A 285 -30.00 -4.99 27.71
CA ARG A 285 -30.22 -4.69 29.14
C ARG A 285 -29.66 -3.33 29.53
N ASN A 286 -28.54 -2.93 28.95
CA ASN A 286 -27.85 -1.69 29.25
C ASN A 286 -28.15 -0.55 28.25
N GLN A 287 -29.15 -0.72 27.37
CA GLN A 287 -29.40 0.18 26.25
C GLN A 287 -29.58 1.64 26.69
N THR A 288 -30.37 1.88 27.74
CA THR A 288 -30.63 3.24 28.25
C THR A 288 -29.37 3.93 28.73
N HIS A 289 -28.47 3.19 29.39
CA HIS A 289 -27.20 3.73 29.86
C HIS A 289 -26.24 3.99 28.69
N ILE A 290 -26.13 3.04 27.75
CA ILE A 290 -25.28 3.16 26.55
C ILE A 290 -25.61 4.42 25.75
N LEU A 291 -26.90 4.71 25.54
CA LEU A 291 -27.34 5.88 24.77
C LEU A 291 -27.05 7.21 25.46
N GLY A 292 -26.76 7.21 26.77
CA GLY A 292 -26.41 8.40 27.54
C GLY A 292 -24.91 8.68 27.65
N LEU A 293 -24.05 7.81 27.10
CA LEU A 293 -22.60 7.92 27.20
C LEU A 293 -21.95 8.37 25.88
N GLU A 294 -20.85 9.11 26.00
CA GLU A 294 -19.98 9.52 24.88
C GLU A 294 -18.74 8.60 24.75
N PHE A 295 -18.00 8.72 23.65
CA PHE A 295 -16.92 7.80 23.24
C PHE A 295 -16.08 7.18 24.37
N GLU A 296 -15.36 7.97 25.19
CA GLU A 296 -14.44 7.43 26.20
C GLU A 296 -15.17 6.61 27.28
N HIS A 297 -16.20 7.20 27.90
CA HIS A 297 -16.99 6.56 28.95
C HIS A 297 -17.79 5.37 28.42
N LEU A 298 -18.30 5.48 27.19
CA LEU A 298 -19.02 4.40 26.52
C LEU A 298 -18.11 3.21 26.25
N LEU A 299 -16.91 3.45 25.72
CA LEU A 299 -15.97 2.38 25.42
C LEU A 299 -15.49 1.67 26.70
N ASP A 300 -15.23 2.42 27.78
CA ASP A 300 -14.91 1.82 29.08
C ASP A 300 -16.08 1.00 29.63
N PHE A 301 -17.31 1.54 29.55
CA PHE A 301 -18.50 0.84 30.01
C PHE A 301 -18.76 -0.46 29.23
N LEU A 302 -18.60 -0.45 27.91
CA LEU A 302 -18.73 -1.66 27.09
C LEU A 302 -17.71 -2.73 27.49
N LYS A 303 -16.48 -2.34 27.86
CA LYS A 303 -15.43 -3.28 28.27
C LYS A 303 -15.61 -3.83 29.69
N ASN A 304 -16.03 -2.98 30.63
CA ASN A 304 -15.91 -3.25 32.06
C ASN A 304 -17.24 -3.21 32.84
N GLY A 305 -18.33 -2.70 32.24
CA GLY A 305 -19.57 -2.38 32.94
C GLY A 305 -20.76 -3.29 32.64
N LEU A 306 -20.85 -3.87 31.44
CA LEU A 306 -22.08 -4.53 30.96
C LEU A 306 -22.63 -5.66 31.85
N PHE A 307 -21.75 -6.41 32.52
CA PHE A 307 -22.15 -7.54 33.35
C PHE A 307 -22.68 -7.15 34.73
N LYS A 308 -22.55 -5.88 35.14
CA LYS A 308 -22.92 -5.43 36.50
C LYS A 308 -24.41 -5.64 36.79
N GLU A 309 -25.27 -5.41 35.79
CA GLU A 309 -26.73 -5.65 35.87
C GLU A 309 -27.11 -7.12 36.13
N TYR A 310 -26.20 -8.06 35.86
CA TYR A 310 -26.43 -9.51 36.04
C TYR A 310 -25.65 -10.10 37.20
N LYS A 311 -24.94 -9.28 37.99
CA LYS A 311 -24.03 -9.77 39.05
C LYS A 311 -24.73 -10.70 40.05
N ASP A 312 -25.98 -10.39 40.39
CA ASP A 312 -26.75 -11.07 41.44
C ASP A 312 -27.82 -12.03 40.88
N ASP A 313 -28.05 -12.05 39.56
CA ASP A 313 -29.07 -12.90 38.92
C ASP A 313 -28.57 -13.49 37.58
N ASP A 314 -27.93 -14.65 37.69
CA ASP A 314 -27.41 -15.40 36.55
C ASP A 314 -28.51 -16.11 35.75
N ARG A 315 -29.68 -16.37 36.34
CA ARG A 315 -30.85 -16.94 35.66
C ARG A 315 -31.50 -15.91 34.74
N ARG A 316 -31.61 -14.67 35.18
CA ARG A 316 -32.08 -13.56 34.34
C ARG A 316 -31.18 -13.36 33.13
N PHE A 317 -29.86 -13.49 33.30
CA PHE A 317 -28.91 -13.42 32.20
C PHE A 317 -29.19 -14.44 31.10
N VAL A 318 -29.46 -15.69 31.50
CA VAL A 318 -29.85 -16.76 30.56
C VAL A 318 -31.23 -16.49 29.97
N SER A 319 -32.21 -16.06 30.77
CA SER A 319 -33.56 -15.75 30.30
C SER A 319 -33.55 -14.69 29.20
N ASP A 320 -32.88 -13.55 29.43
CA ASP A 320 -32.78 -12.46 28.46
C ASP A 320 -32.11 -12.89 27.15
N ALA A 321 -31.07 -13.71 27.23
CA ALA A 321 -30.43 -14.29 26.05
C ALA A 321 -31.36 -15.26 25.32
N CYS A 322 -32.13 -16.07 26.04
CA CYS A 322 -33.03 -17.07 25.46
C CYS A 322 -34.29 -16.48 24.83
N GLU A 323 -34.67 -15.24 25.19
CA GLU A 323 -35.74 -14.48 24.51
C GLU A 323 -35.35 -14.07 23.08
N LEU A 324 -34.06 -14.04 22.77
CA LEU A 324 -33.57 -13.68 21.45
C LEU A 324 -33.58 -14.90 20.52
N ASP A 325 -34.39 -14.82 19.47
CA ASP A 325 -34.40 -15.81 18.40
C ASP A 325 -33.38 -15.41 17.32
N ILE A 326 -32.26 -16.12 17.28
CA ILE A 326 -31.20 -15.96 16.27
C ILE A 326 -31.03 -17.31 15.56
N PRO A 327 -31.79 -17.56 14.48
CA PRO A 327 -31.71 -18.83 13.77
C PRO A 327 -30.34 -19.03 13.12
N LEU A 328 -29.82 -20.26 13.13
CA LEU A 328 -28.57 -20.62 12.42
C LEU A 328 -28.63 -20.26 10.92
N LYS A 329 -29.82 -20.33 10.31
CA LYS A 329 -30.03 -19.89 8.92
C LYS A 329 -29.70 -18.41 8.73
N ARG A 330 -30.04 -17.55 9.68
CA ARG A 330 -29.73 -16.11 9.61
C ARG A 330 -28.23 -15.88 9.69
N LEU A 331 -27.53 -16.56 10.60
CA LEU A 331 -26.06 -16.51 10.67
C LEU A 331 -25.41 -16.99 9.37
N GLY A 332 -25.94 -18.06 8.77
CA GLY A 332 -25.45 -18.57 7.48
C GLY A 332 -25.69 -17.62 6.30
N LEU A 333 -26.76 -16.80 6.33
CA LEU A 333 -26.96 -15.73 5.34
C LEU A 333 -25.93 -14.61 5.52
N LEU A 334 -25.74 -14.14 6.75
CA LEU A 334 -24.74 -13.12 7.07
C LEU A 334 -23.31 -13.58 6.72
N GLU A 335 -23.01 -14.87 6.85
CA GLU A 335 -21.73 -15.43 6.40
C GLU A 335 -21.55 -15.34 4.88
N LYS A 336 -22.60 -15.62 4.10
CA LYS A 336 -22.57 -15.46 2.64
C LYS A 336 -22.39 -14.00 2.24
N GLU A 337 -23.10 -13.09 2.92
CA GLU A 337 -22.98 -11.64 2.71
C GLU A 337 -21.54 -11.17 3.00
N HIS A 338 -20.95 -11.59 4.13
CA HIS A 338 -19.57 -11.27 4.49
C HIS A 338 -18.57 -11.78 3.45
N LYS A 339 -18.71 -13.04 2.99
CA LYS A 339 -17.84 -13.60 1.95
C LYS A 339 -17.95 -12.85 0.63
N ALA A 340 -19.16 -12.49 0.21
CA ALA A 340 -19.38 -11.70 -1.00
C ALA A 340 -18.76 -10.30 -0.89
N GLN A 341 -18.85 -9.67 0.29
CA GLN A 341 -18.23 -8.38 0.55
C GLN A 341 -16.69 -8.46 0.47
N LEU A 342 -16.07 -9.45 1.13
CA LEU A 342 -14.62 -9.64 1.07
C LEU A 342 -14.13 -9.92 -0.37
N GLN A 343 -14.87 -10.71 -1.15
CA GLN A 343 -14.55 -10.96 -2.56
C GLN A 343 -14.62 -9.69 -3.41
N LYS A 344 -15.63 -8.85 -3.17
CA LYS A 344 -15.77 -7.56 -3.84
C LYS A 344 -14.62 -6.61 -3.47
N GLU A 345 -14.29 -6.49 -2.18
CA GLU A 345 -13.19 -5.65 -1.70
C GLU A 345 -11.83 -6.13 -2.24
N ALA A 346 -11.61 -7.44 -2.32
CA ALA A 346 -10.40 -8.01 -2.91
C ALA A 346 -10.31 -7.73 -4.43
N ALA A 347 -11.42 -7.85 -5.16
CA ALA A 347 -11.48 -7.52 -6.59
C ALA A 347 -11.24 -6.03 -6.84
N GLU A 348 -11.82 -5.15 -6.01
CA GLU A 348 -11.58 -3.71 -6.05
C GLU A 348 -10.12 -3.37 -5.74
N ALA A 349 -9.51 -4.01 -4.74
CA ALA A 349 -8.10 -3.83 -4.41
C ALA A 349 -7.17 -4.25 -5.57
N SER A 350 -7.43 -5.41 -6.18
CA SER A 350 -6.69 -5.90 -7.36
C SER A 350 -6.82 -4.93 -8.54
N MET A 351 -8.03 -4.41 -8.79
CA MET A 351 -8.27 -3.44 -9.84
C MET A 351 -7.54 -2.11 -9.57
N ILE A 352 -7.52 -1.65 -8.32
CA ILE A 352 -6.78 -0.45 -7.93
C ILE A 352 -5.27 -0.65 -8.16
N GLU A 353 -4.72 -1.82 -7.84
CA GLU A 353 -3.31 -2.13 -8.08
C GLU A 353 -2.96 -2.11 -9.58
N GLU A 354 -3.81 -2.71 -10.43
CA GLU A 354 -3.64 -2.65 -11.89
C GLU A 354 -3.71 -1.21 -12.42
N LEU A 355 -4.66 -0.41 -11.92
CA LEU A 355 -4.77 1.00 -12.27
C LEU A 355 -3.56 1.82 -11.80
N GLN A 356 -3.00 1.50 -10.64
CA GLN A 356 -1.77 2.15 -10.17
C GLN A 356 -0.57 1.80 -11.05
N LYS A 357 -0.43 0.53 -11.46
CA LYS A 357 0.64 0.09 -12.37
C LYS A 357 0.56 0.75 -13.75
N THR A 358 -0.64 0.79 -14.33
CA THR A 358 -0.88 1.45 -15.62
C THR A 358 -0.64 2.96 -15.54
N ASN A 359 -1.09 3.61 -14.46
CA ASN A 359 -0.81 5.03 -14.23
C ASN A 359 0.70 5.32 -14.06
N ALA A 360 1.44 4.43 -13.41
CA ALA A 360 2.90 4.56 -13.29
C ALA A 360 3.59 4.46 -14.66
N GLU A 361 3.17 3.51 -15.50
CA GLU A 361 3.70 3.35 -16.86
C GLU A 361 3.37 4.54 -17.75
N LEU A 362 2.11 5.03 -17.72
CA LEU A 362 1.70 6.22 -18.46
C LEU A 362 2.47 7.47 -18.03
N LYS A 363 2.71 7.64 -16.72
CA LYS A 363 3.56 8.74 -16.21
C LYS A 363 4.98 8.67 -16.76
N LYS A 364 5.56 7.47 -16.84
CA LYS A 364 6.89 7.27 -17.42
C LYS A 364 6.91 7.65 -18.90
N GLN A 365 5.95 7.15 -19.68
CA GLN A 365 5.82 7.48 -21.10
C GLN A 365 5.60 8.98 -21.32
N PHE A 366 4.79 9.62 -20.47
CA PHE A 366 4.58 11.07 -20.53
C PHE A 366 5.88 11.84 -20.29
N SER A 367 6.66 11.46 -19.27
CA SER A 367 7.96 12.09 -19.00
C SER A 367 8.96 11.87 -20.14
N GLU A 368 8.97 10.69 -20.76
CA GLU A 368 9.80 10.44 -21.95
C GLU A 368 9.39 11.30 -23.15
N LEU A 369 8.09 11.44 -23.41
CA LEU A 369 7.56 12.30 -24.46
C LEU A 369 7.81 13.79 -24.18
N GLU A 370 7.68 14.22 -22.93
CA GLU A 370 7.98 15.58 -22.50
C GLU A 370 9.47 15.90 -22.71
N ASN A 371 10.37 14.99 -22.33
CA ASN A 371 11.80 15.12 -22.59
C ASN A 371 12.11 15.19 -24.10
N LYS A 372 11.49 14.35 -24.92
CA LYS A 372 11.64 14.40 -26.40
C LYS A 372 11.14 15.73 -26.96
N THR A 373 9.98 16.20 -26.49
CA THR A 373 9.39 17.47 -26.93
C THR A 373 10.26 18.67 -26.55
N ASN A 374 10.82 18.66 -25.34
CA ASN A 374 11.73 19.71 -24.88
C ASN A 374 13.04 19.71 -25.67
N LYS A 375 13.60 18.54 -26.00
CA LYS A 375 14.76 18.43 -26.90
C LYS A 375 14.45 19.00 -28.28
N LEU A 376 13.34 18.58 -28.90
CA LEU A 376 12.91 19.10 -30.21
C LEU A 376 12.71 20.62 -30.19
N LYS A 377 12.09 21.18 -29.13
CA LYS A 377 11.95 22.63 -28.97
C LYS A 377 13.30 23.34 -28.90
N GLN A 378 14.27 22.76 -28.19
CA GLN A 378 15.62 23.32 -28.11
C GLN A 378 16.31 23.27 -29.48
N GLU A 379 16.26 22.14 -30.18
CA GLU A 379 16.79 21.99 -31.53
C GLU A 379 16.17 23.01 -32.51
N HIS A 380 14.84 23.20 -32.46
CA HIS A 380 14.16 24.22 -33.26
C HIS A 380 14.62 25.64 -32.95
N LYS A 381 14.88 25.95 -31.67
CA LYS A 381 15.42 27.25 -31.26
C LYS A 381 16.84 27.45 -31.78
N ASP A 382 17.67 26.42 -31.71
CA ASP A 382 19.05 26.46 -32.19
C ASP A 382 19.09 26.64 -33.71
N ILE A 383 18.29 25.88 -34.47
CA ILE A 383 18.13 26.04 -35.92
C ILE A 383 17.64 27.44 -36.27
N ARG A 384 16.66 27.98 -35.53
CA ARG A 384 16.16 29.35 -35.77
C ARG A 384 17.26 30.39 -35.56
N THR A 385 18.10 30.19 -34.55
CA THR A 385 19.21 31.09 -34.24
C THR A 385 20.27 31.04 -35.35
N GLN A 386 20.65 29.83 -35.78
CA GLN A 386 21.55 29.63 -36.93
C GLN A 386 20.98 30.23 -38.22
N LEU A 387 19.67 30.09 -38.45
CA LEU A 387 19.00 30.70 -39.61
C LEU A 387 19.07 32.24 -39.53
N GLN A 388 18.86 32.84 -38.36
CA GLN A 388 19.00 34.29 -38.18
C GLN A 388 20.43 34.77 -38.40
N GLU A 389 21.42 34.03 -37.91
CA GLU A 389 22.85 34.33 -38.12
C GLU A 389 23.24 34.26 -39.60
N THR A 390 22.85 33.20 -40.29
CA THR A 390 23.10 33.06 -41.73
C THR A 390 22.39 34.13 -42.56
N LEU A 391 21.16 34.51 -42.20
CA LEU A 391 20.42 35.59 -42.85
C LEU A 391 21.10 36.95 -42.59
N HIS A 392 21.65 37.18 -41.39
CA HIS A 392 22.44 38.36 -41.09
C HIS A 392 23.74 38.41 -41.92
N GLN A 393 24.47 37.30 -42.02
CA GLN A 393 25.67 37.20 -42.87
C GLN A 393 25.35 37.45 -44.35
N LEU A 394 24.25 36.88 -44.86
CA LEU A 394 23.79 37.13 -46.23
C LEU A 394 23.46 38.60 -46.47
N ASN A 395 22.86 39.28 -45.50
CA ASN A 395 22.60 40.72 -45.61
C ASN A 395 23.90 41.53 -45.63
N ILE A 396 24.88 41.21 -44.78
CA ILE A 396 26.21 41.87 -44.81
C ILE A 396 26.87 41.67 -46.18
N LEU A 397 26.93 40.43 -46.67
CA LEU A 397 27.52 40.13 -47.99
C LEU A 397 26.77 40.83 -49.13
N ARG A 398 25.45 40.96 -49.02
CA ARG A 398 24.64 41.72 -49.99
C ARG A 398 25.00 43.20 -49.96
N ASP A 399 25.10 43.80 -48.79
CA ASP A 399 25.43 45.22 -48.64
C ASP A 399 26.88 45.49 -49.09
N GLU A 400 27.82 44.57 -48.82
CA GLU A 400 29.17 44.57 -49.40
C GLU A 400 29.13 44.46 -50.92
N GLY A 401 28.29 43.57 -51.47
CA GLY A 401 28.08 43.44 -52.91
C GLY A 401 27.56 44.72 -53.55
N VAL A 402 26.60 45.40 -52.92
CA VAL A 402 26.10 46.71 -53.35
C VAL A 402 27.20 47.77 -53.29
N SER A 403 27.97 47.80 -52.19
CA SER A 403 29.10 48.72 -52.03
C SER A 403 30.17 48.51 -53.10
N LEU A 404 30.59 47.26 -53.33
CA LEU A 404 31.53 46.90 -54.41
C LEU A 404 30.98 47.29 -55.78
N THR A 405 29.69 47.07 -56.04
CA THR A 405 29.06 47.49 -57.30
C THR A 405 29.11 49.01 -57.46
N SER A 406 28.86 49.77 -56.40
CA SER A 406 28.98 51.24 -56.42
C SER A 406 30.41 51.73 -56.63
N VAL A 407 31.40 51.04 -56.05
CA VAL A 407 32.83 51.34 -56.24
C VAL A 407 33.23 51.03 -57.67
N VAL A 408 32.84 49.87 -58.20
CA VAL A 408 33.05 49.52 -59.61
C VAL A 408 32.42 50.58 -60.51
N GLN A 409 31.19 51.00 -60.25
CA GLN A 409 30.53 52.06 -61.02
C GLN A 409 31.28 53.39 -60.94
N SER A 410 31.81 53.77 -59.77
CA SER A 410 32.62 54.98 -59.59
C SER A 410 34.00 54.89 -60.27
N LEU A 411 34.60 53.70 -60.29
CA LEU A 411 35.87 53.43 -60.97
C LEU A 411 35.66 53.42 -62.47
N GLU A 412 34.58 52.82 -62.98
CA GLU A 412 34.18 52.89 -64.39
C GLU A 412 33.95 54.35 -64.81
N GLN A 413 33.27 55.14 -63.97
CA GLN A 413 33.07 56.57 -64.21
C GLN A 413 34.41 57.33 -64.21
N SER A 414 35.31 57.01 -63.28
CA SER A 414 36.66 57.58 -63.21
C SER A 414 37.50 57.19 -64.44
N VAL A 415 37.46 55.92 -64.85
CA VAL A 415 38.16 55.41 -66.05
C VAL A 415 37.58 56.01 -67.34
N SER A 416 36.28 56.31 -67.39
CA SER A 416 35.66 57.00 -68.54
C SER A 416 36.00 58.49 -68.60
N THR A 417 36.29 59.12 -67.45
CA THR A 417 36.63 60.55 -67.37
C THR A 417 38.12 60.80 -67.48
N LEU A 418 38.98 59.87 -67.04
CA LEU A 418 40.44 59.91 -67.13
C LEU A 418 40.97 60.30 -68.53
N PRO A 419 40.49 59.71 -69.64
CA PRO A 419 40.90 60.11 -70.99
C PRO A 419 40.57 61.58 -71.28
N LYS A 420 39.38 62.05 -70.88
CA LYS A 420 38.92 63.43 -71.10
C LYS A 420 39.71 64.44 -70.26
N THR A 421 40.08 64.08 -69.03
CA THR A 421 40.89 64.93 -68.14
C THR A 421 42.36 65.01 -68.59
N ILE A 422 42.88 63.92 -69.16
CA ILE A 422 44.22 63.90 -69.77
C ILE A 422 44.22 64.71 -71.06
N GLU A 423 43.21 64.57 -71.93
CA GLU A 423 43.06 65.41 -73.13
C GLU A 423 43.00 66.90 -72.79
N THR A 424 42.19 67.30 -71.80
CA THR A 424 42.06 68.72 -71.40
C THR A 424 43.32 69.31 -70.74
N LYS A 425 44.15 68.50 -70.06
CA LYS A 425 45.42 68.97 -69.48
C LYS A 425 46.59 68.97 -70.48
N SER A 426 46.67 67.98 -71.37
CA SER A 426 47.77 67.89 -72.33
C SER A 426 47.53 68.69 -73.62
N ASN A 427 46.29 69.05 -73.98
CA ASN A 427 46.02 69.91 -75.13
C ASN A 427 46.73 71.27 -75.09
N PRO A 428 46.67 72.06 -73.99
CA PRO A 428 47.32 73.37 -73.98
C PRO A 428 48.86 73.28 -74.01
N GLU A 429 49.45 72.23 -73.44
CA GLU A 429 50.90 71.97 -73.55
C GLU A 429 51.31 71.52 -74.96
N PHE A 430 50.50 70.68 -75.61
CA PHE A 430 50.74 70.21 -76.97
C PHE A 430 50.54 71.33 -78.01
N GLU A 431 49.51 72.17 -77.86
CA GLU A 431 49.27 73.34 -78.71
C GLU A 431 50.36 74.41 -78.56
N ALA A 432 50.88 74.64 -77.34
CA ALA A 432 52.01 75.53 -77.11
C ALA A 432 53.29 75.03 -77.81
N LEU A 433 53.60 73.73 -77.70
CA LEU A 433 54.73 73.10 -78.37
C LEU A 433 54.61 73.10 -79.90
N CYS A 434 53.41 72.88 -80.45
CA CYS A 434 53.16 72.99 -81.88
C CYS A 434 53.30 74.43 -82.40
N SER A 435 52.83 75.43 -81.65
CA SER A 435 52.98 76.84 -82.00
C SER A 435 54.45 77.30 -81.96
N GLU A 436 55.23 76.80 -81.01
CA GLU A 436 56.66 77.14 -80.90
C GLU A 436 57.48 76.47 -82.02
N ASN A 437 57.20 75.21 -82.33
CA ASN A 437 57.82 74.52 -83.48
C ASN A 437 57.47 75.19 -84.82
N ALA A 438 56.22 75.64 -85.02
CA ALA A 438 55.85 76.37 -86.23
C ALA A 438 56.62 77.69 -86.39
N ASN A 439 56.86 78.40 -85.28
CA ASN A 439 57.66 79.63 -85.26
C ASN A 439 59.15 79.37 -85.55
N LEU A 440 59.70 78.28 -85.02
CA LEU A 440 61.09 77.87 -85.28
C LEU A 440 61.29 77.44 -86.74
N ILE A 441 60.33 76.72 -87.34
CA ILE A 441 60.35 76.36 -88.77
C ILE A 441 60.31 77.61 -89.65
N GLY A 442 59.47 78.60 -89.32
CA GLY A 442 59.41 79.87 -90.04
C GLY A 442 60.72 80.68 -89.97
N LYS A 443 61.37 80.72 -88.81
CA LYS A 443 62.69 81.35 -88.65
C LYS A 443 63.79 80.63 -89.43
N ASN A 444 63.79 79.30 -89.42
CA ASN A 444 64.77 78.52 -90.18
C ASN A 444 64.62 78.72 -91.69
N SER A 445 63.39 78.74 -92.21
CA SER A 445 63.14 79.04 -93.63
C SER A 445 63.59 80.45 -94.02
N SER A 446 63.36 81.45 -93.16
CA SER A 446 63.83 82.83 -93.42
C SER A 446 65.37 82.96 -93.37
N LEU A 447 66.05 82.14 -92.57
CA LEU A 447 67.51 82.12 -92.50
C LEU A 447 68.11 81.43 -93.72
N GLU A 448 67.50 80.35 -94.22
CA GLU A 448 67.90 79.68 -95.47
C GLU A 448 67.76 80.60 -96.69
N ASP A 449 66.66 81.36 -96.79
CA ASP A 449 66.44 82.32 -97.88
C ASP A 449 67.46 83.48 -97.89
N GLN A 450 67.93 83.91 -96.71
CA GLN A 450 68.98 84.93 -96.59
C GLN A 450 70.35 84.38 -96.97
N LEU A 451 70.61 83.11 -96.64
CA LEU A 451 71.85 82.40 -96.99
C LEU A 451 71.95 82.19 -98.50
N GLN A 452 70.85 81.78 -99.14
CA GLN A 452 70.79 81.56 -100.58
C GLN A 452 70.96 82.87 -101.38
N LYS A 453 70.42 84.00 -100.89
CA LYS A 453 70.64 85.34 -101.46
C LYS A 453 72.08 85.81 -101.30
N ALA A 454 72.71 85.57 -100.15
CA ALA A 454 74.11 85.90 -99.91
C ALA A 454 75.04 85.10 -100.84
N GLU A 455 74.78 83.81 -101.05
CA GLU A 455 75.53 82.94 -101.96
C GLU A 455 75.43 83.41 -103.43
N THR A 456 74.25 83.83 -103.88
CA THR A 456 74.08 84.34 -105.25
C THR A 456 74.84 85.65 -105.49
N THR A 457 74.84 86.58 -104.53
CA THR A 457 75.66 87.80 -104.62
C THR A 457 77.16 87.53 -104.59
N LEU A 458 77.60 86.51 -103.85
CA LEU A 458 79.02 86.16 -103.76
C LEU A 458 79.53 85.49 -105.05
N ILE A 459 78.68 84.71 -105.72
CA ILE A 459 78.96 84.14 -107.04
C ILE A 459 79.02 85.25 -108.10
N ASP A 460 78.12 86.24 -108.06
CA ASP A 460 78.13 87.37 -109.01
C ASP A 460 79.36 88.29 -108.82
N MET A 461 79.78 88.56 -107.57
CA MET A 461 81.03 89.29 -107.30
C MET A 461 82.28 88.51 -107.75
N LYS A 462 82.33 87.18 -107.58
CA LYS A 462 83.46 86.36 -108.07
C LYS A 462 83.56 86.37 -109.60
N MET A 463 82.43 86.31 -110.31
CA MET A 463 82.38 86.42 -111.76
C MET A 463 82.89 87.78 -112.26
N ARG A 464 82.48 88.88 -111.63
CA ARG A 464 82.96 90.23 -111.99
C ARG A 464 84.43 90.47 -111.65
N TYR A 465 84.93 89.89 -110.55
CA TYR A 465 86.35 89.95 -110.20
C TYR A 465 87.23 89.17 -111.18
N ALA A 466 86.78 87.99 -111.64
CA ALA A 466 87.49 87.20 -112.63
C ALA A 466 87.54 87.88 -114.02
N GLN A 467 86.49 88.60 -114.41
CA GLN A 467 86.49 89.42 -115.64
C GLN A 467 87.43 90.63 -115.54
N SER A 468 87.48 91.29 -114.38
CA SER A 468 88.37 92.43 -114.14
C SER A 468 89.86 92.06 -114.08
N GLU A 469 90.23 90.90 -113.53
CA GLU A 469 91.62 90.42 -113.55
C GLU A 469 92.09 90.03 -114.96
N ASN A 470 91.21 89.45 -115.79
CA ASN A 470 91.52 89.11 -117.19
C ASN A 470 91.78 90.37 -118.05
N GLU A 471 91.03 91.44 -117.83
CA GLU A 471 91.25 92.72 -118.51
C GLU A 471 92.56 93.40 -118.04
N LYS A 472 92.94 93.25 -116.77
CA LYS A 472 94.19 93.74 -116.21
C LYS A 472 95.41 92.98 -116.77
N GLU A 473 95.31 91.66 -116.95
CA GLU A 473 96.36 90.83 -117.55
C GLU A 473 96.55 91.12 -119.05
N SER A 474 95.43 91.38 -119.76
CA SER A 474 95.39 91.84 -121.15
C SER A 474 96.06 93.21 -121.35
N LEU A 475 95.80 94.16 -120.44
CA LEU A 475 96.42 95.49 -120.47
C LEU A 475 97.90 95.45 -120.06
N HIS A 476 98.31 94.56 -119.16
CA HIS A 476 99.73 94.39 -118.82
C HIS A 476 100.56 93.79 -119.96
N LYS A 477 100.01 92.85 -120.74
CA LYS A 477 100.68 92.34 -121.96
C LYS A 477 100.87 93.43 -123.02
N ARG A 478 99.87 94.30 -123.23
CA ARG A 478 99.98 95.44 -124.16
C ARG A 478 100.97 96.51 -123.70
N LEU A 479 101.13 96.71 -122.38
CA LEU A 479 102.11 97.64 -121.81
C LEU A 479 103.55 97.10 -121.88
N TYR A 480 103.74 95.78 -121.81
CA TYR A 480 105.04 95.13 -122.00
C TYR A 480 105.51 95.17 -123.47
N GLU A 481 104.62 95.00 -124.44
CA GLU A 481 104.95 95.13 -125.87
C GLU A 481 105.27 96.59 -126.27
N LEU A 482 104.59 97.58 -125.69
CA LEU A 482 104.88 99.01 -125.91
C LEU A 482 106.20 99.47 -125.26
N LYS A 483 106.62 98.89 -124.12
CA LYS A 483 107.92 99.19 -123.50
C LYS A 483 109.11 98.61 -124.27
N LYS A 484 108.92 97.55 -125.06
CA LYS A 484 110.00 96.94 -125.87
C LYS A 484 110.26 97.70 -127.19
N LEU A 485 109.35 98.59 -127.60
CA LEU A 485 109.47 99.44 -128.78
C LEU A 485 110.13 100.82 -128.52
N ILE A 486 110.48 101.15 -127.26
CA ILE A 486 110.99 102.49 -126.87
C ILE A 486 112.32 102.43 -126.08
N SER A 487 113.18 101.43 -126.31
CA SER A 487 114.60 101.58 -125.95
C SER A 487 115.51 100.93 -126.99
N TYR A 488 115.72 101.67 -128.06
CA TYR A 488 117.07 101.91 -128.59
C TYR A 488 117.78 102.92 -127.70
#